data_AF-A0A914QUJ1-F1
#
_entry.id   AF-A0A914QUJ1-F1
#
_cell.length_a   1.000
_cell.length_b   1.000
_cell.length_c   1.000
_cell.angle_alpha   90.00
_cell.angle_beta   90.00
_cell.angle_gamma   90.00
#
_symmetry.space_group_name_H-M   'P 1'
#
loop_
_entity.id
_entity.type
_entity.pdbx_description
1 polymer ?
#
loop_
_entity_poly.entity_id
_entity_poly.type
_entity_poly.pdbx_seq_one_letter_code
_entity_poly.pdbx_strand_id
1 'polypeptide(L)'
;MVTIVFLPQILILLLYLSYIFIGAACFQFLDESIANEPYFDVALFCFTTIATIGYGTICPKTKSAKIFCVIYSLFGMPLCVAILSNFSKYLSKAYWMVCICVGKGSRIPHGDGTIPIKFIIFLYFVLFIFGSLLYPQNQKNPNFTLQNLYFSVVSFSTTGYGDEAPKSLSWTSFASFFIYLMAGMVLSAILFSAIHRKLSKLNKIGKKVTKAQDVVVWFGNKQIKVSKLLQVVAKEFDAKPAEIHQLLHGLDALLEDAATAHQTKSSSEDLNHNSSTQCSSSSSKIY
;
A
#
# COMPACT_ATOMS: atom_id res chain seq x y z
N MET A 1 15.10 -14.73 20.39
CA MET A 1 14.22 -15.15 19.28
C MET A 1 13.74 -13.96 18.43
N VAL A 2 13.27 -12.87 19.04
CA VAL A 2 12.83 -11.63 18.35
C VAL A 2 13.93 -11.01 17.47
N THR A 3 15.17 -10.94 17.96
CA THR A 3 16.31 -10.34 17.24
C THR A 3 16.65 -11.05 15.92
N ILE A 4 16.46 -12.37 15.86
CA ILE A 4 16.75 -13.18 14.65
C ILE A 4 15.77 -12.85 13.51
N VAL A 5 14.54 -12.48 13.86
CA VAL A 5 13.48 -12.15 12.89
C VAL A 5 13.65 -10.75 12.30
N PHE A 6 14.27 -9.81 13.04
CA PHE A 6 14.54 -8.45 12.58
C PHE A 6 15.91 -8.29 11.90
N LEU A 7 16.81 -9.24 12.10
CA LEU A 7 18.17 -9.22 11.56
C LEU A 7 18.22 -9.02 10.03
N PRO A 8 17.46 -9.76 9.19
CA PRO A 8 17.55 -9.58 7.74
C PRO A 8 17.03 -8.20 7.30
N GLN A 9 16.08 -7.60 8.01
CA GLN A 9 15.55 -6.28 7.66
C GLN A 9 16.49 -5.16 8.07
N ILE A 10 17.17 -5.28 9.22
CA ILE A 10 18.25 -4.35 9.59
C ILE A 10 19.37 -4.44 8.55
N LEU A 11 19.74 -5.64 8.10
CA LEU A 11 20.75 -5.82 7.05
C LEU A 11 20.35 -5.17 5.73
N ILE A 12 19.10 -5.36 5.28
CA ILE A 12 18.59 -4.71 4.05
C ILE A 12 18.56 -3.18 4.20
N LEU A 13 18.19 -2.66 5.37
CA LEU A 13 18.20 -1.22 5.63
C LEU A 13 19.63 -0.65 5.63
N LEU A 14 20.59 -1.34 6.23
CA LEU A 14 22.00 -0.95 6.20
C LEU A 14 22.56 -0.99 4.78
N LEU A 15 22.25 -2.04 4.01
CA LEU A 15 22.62 -2.15 2.60
C LEU A 15 22.07 -0.94 1.81
N TYR A 16 20.82 -0.55 2.04
CA TYR A 16 20.20 0.59 1.37
C TYR A 16 20.82 1.93 1.73
N LEU A 17 21.09 2.17 3.01
CA LEU A 17 21.80 3.36 3.44
C LEU A 17 23.20 3.41 2.83
N SER A 18 23.95 2.31 2.87
CA SER A 18 25.28 2.25 2.23
C SER A 18 25.19 2.50 0.73
N TYR A 19 24.15 2.00 0.05
CA TYR A 19 23.93 2.20 -1.38
C TYR A 19 23.69 3.68 -1.72
N ILE A 20 22.98 4.41 -0.86
CA ILE A 20 22.76 5.85 -1.01
C ILE A 20 24.07 6.64 -0.82
N PHE A 21 24.83 6.36 0.24
CA PHE A 21 26.08 7.08 0.52
C PHE A 21 27.18 6.79 -0.50
N ILE A 22 27.33 5.53 -0.92
CA ILE A 22 28.28 5.18 -1.98
C ILE A 22 27.84 5.83 -3.30
N GLY A 23 26.54 5.79 -3.62
CA GLY A 23 26.00 6.48 -4.79
C GLY A 23 26.33 7.98 -4.78
N ALA A 24 26.15 8.65 -3.64
CA ALA A 24 26.45 10.08 -3.51
C ALA A 24 27.92 10.41 -3.78
N ALA A 25 28.84 9.60 -3.22
CA ALA A 25 30.27 9.75 -3.47
C ALA A 25 30.62 9.52 -4.96
N CYS A 26 30.02 8.51 -5.60
CA CYS A 26 30.21 8.26 -7.03
C CYS A 26 29.68 9.41 -7.90
N PHE A 27 28.51 9.97 -7.59
CA PHE A 27 27.96 11.09 -8.35
C PHE A 27 28.80 12.36 -8.23
N GLN A 28 29.32 12.67 -7.04
CA GLN A 28 30.25 13.79 -6.86
C GLN A 28 31.57 13.58 -7.61
N PHE A 29 32.04 12.33 -7.71
CA PHE A 29 33.26 12.04 -8.49
C PHE A 29 33.04 12.13 -10.00
N LEU A 30 31.85 11.78 -10.49
CA LEU A 30 31.55 11.69 -11.94
C LEU A 30 31.03 13.00 -12.56
N ASP A 31 30.56 13.94 -11.74
CA ASP A 31 29.99 15.21 -12.20
C ASP A 31 30.45 16.37 -11.32
N GLU A 32 31.27 17.26 -11.89
CA GLU A 32 31.78 18.45 -11.20
C GLU A 32 30.65 19.38 -10.74
N SER A 33 29.51 19.43 -11.44
CA SER A 33 28.37 20.23 -10.99
C SER A 33 27.75 19.68 -9.72
N ILE A 34 27.75 18.36 -9.54
CA ILE A 34 27.23 17.70 -8.33
C ILE A 34 28.30 17.73 -7.22
N ALA A 35 29.58 17.73 -7.57
CA ALA A 35 30.69 17.86 -6.63
C ALA A 35 30.64 19.15 -5.79
N ASN A 36 30.06 20.22 -6.36
CA ASN A 36 29.89 21.50 -5.68
C ASN A 36 28.70 21.54 -4.69
N GLU A 37 27.81 20.54 -4.72
CA GLU A 37 26.68 20.47 -3.81
C GLU A 37 27.05 19.77 -2.48
N PRO A 38 26.42 20.12 -1.35
CA PRO A 38 26.65 19.46 -0.08
C PRO A 38 26.42 17.95 -0.15
N TYR A 39 27.30 17.15 0.46
CA TYR A 39 27.25 15.68 0.36
C TYR A 39 25.89 15.08 0.77
N PHE A 40 25.27 15.61 1.82
CA PHE A 40 23.95 15.15 2.28
C PHE A 40 22.80 15.52 1.32
N ASP A 41 22.92 16.63 0.59
CA ASP A 41 21.96 17.01 -0.45
C ASP A 41 22.09 16.06 -1.65
N VAL A 42 23.32 15.68 -2.00
CA VAL A 42 23.57 14.64 -3.00
C VAL A 42 23.06 13.27 -2.53
N ALA A 43 23.19 12.95 -1.25
CA ALA A 43 22.62 11.72 -0.67
C ALA A 43 21.08 11.73 -0.73
N LEU A 44 20.42 12.87 -0.47
CA LEU A 44 18.97 13.01 -0.69
C LEU A 44 18.60 12.91 -2.17
N PHE A 45 19.42 13.44 -3.08
CA PHE A 45 19.25 13.24 -4.51
C PHE A 45 19.32 11.75 -4.89
N CYS A 46 20.31 11.01 -4.39
CA CYS A 46 20.43 9.56 -4.61
C CYS A 46 19.19 8.82 -4.10
N PHE A 47 18.76 9.12 -2.87
CA PHE A 47 17.56 8.57 -2.27
C PHE A 47 16.30 8.86 -3.10
N THR A 48 16.06 10.13 -3.45
CA THR A 48 14.87 10.55 -4.20
C THR A 48 14.87 10.00 -5.62
N THR A 49 16.04 9.74 -6.21
CA THR A 49 16.19 9.09 -7.52
C THR A 49 15.71 7.63 -7.48
N ILE A 50 16.21 6.83 -6.52
CA ILE A 50 15.82 5.41 -6.40
C ILE A 50 14.42 5.24 -5.83
N ALA A 51 13.93 6.23 -5.07
CA ALA A 51 12.55 6.33 -4.63
C ALA A 51 11.59 6.85 -5.71
N THR A 52 12.09 7.17 -6.91
CA THR A 52 11.32 7.66 -8.06
C THR A 52 10.57 8.97 -7.81
N ILE A 53 10.99 9.76 -6.81
CA ILE A 53 10.48 11.11 -6.57
C ILE A 53 11.12 12.09 -7.55
N GLY A 54 12.45 12.08 -7.63
CA GLY A 54 13.22 12.82 -8.65
C GLY A 54 12.91 14.32 -8.80
N TYR A 55 13.09 15.12 -7.74
CA TYR A 55 12.81 16.57 -7.76
C TYR A 55 13.51 17.35 -8.88
N GLY A 56 14.62 16.85 -9.44
CA GLY A 56 15.29 17.52 -10.56
C GLY A 56 16.10 18.76 -10.20
N THR A 57 16.16 19.16 -8.93
CA THR A 57 17.00 20.28 -8.45
C THR A 57 18.50 20.00 -8.59
N ILE A 58 18.91 18.77 -8.27
CA ILE A 58 20.23 18.20 -8.57
C ILE A 58 20.01 17.15 -9.67
N CYS A 59 20.81 17.21 -10.74
CA CYS A 59 20.72 16.29 -11.88
C CYS A 59 22.10 16.03 -12.51
N PRO A 60 22.37 14.81 -13.01
CA PRO A 60 23.59 14.52 -13.73
C PRO A 60 23.62 15.25 -15.08
N LYS A 61 24.66 16.06 -15.29
CA LYS A 61 24.92 16.84 -16.51
C LYS A 61 25.92 16.12 -17.42
N THR A 62 26.93 15.44 -16.86
CA THR A 62 27.96 14.74 -17.63
C THR A 62 27.44 13.43 -18.26
N LYS A 63 28.05 13.00 -19.37
CA LYS A 63 27.69 11.72 -20.04
C LYS A 63 27.93 10.52 -19.12
N SER A 64 29.05 10.51 -18.40
CA SER A 64 29.42 9.47 -17.44
C SER A 64 28.43 9.37 -16.28
N ALA A 65 28.06 10.50 -15.66
CA ALA A 65 27.10 10.51 -14.57
C ALA A 65 25.69 10.08 -15.01
N LYS A 66 25.27 10.40 -16.24
CA LYS A 66 24.00 9.90 -16.80
C LYS A 66 23.99 8.38 -16.99
N ILE A 67 25.06 7.80 -17.54
CA ILE A 67 25.19 6.34 -17.69
C ILE A 67 25.18 5.68 -16.31
N PHE A 68 25.94 6.22 -15.35
CA PHE A 68 25.93 5.74 -13.98
C PHE A 68 24.52 5.82 -13.35
N CYS A 69 23.79 6.92 -13.55
CA CYS A 69 22.42 7.09 -13.06
C CYS A 69 21.46 6.02 -13.55
N VAL A 70 21.58 5.57 -14.81
CA VAL A 70 20.77 4.49 -15.36
C VAL A 70 21.04 3.17 -14.63
N ILE A 71 22.31 2.81 -14.47
CA ILE A 71 22.72 1.58 -13.77
C ILE A 71 22.33 1.65 -12.28
N TYR A 72 22.55 2.79 -11.64
CA TYR A 72 22.20 3.06 -10.27
C TYR A 72 20.69 2.90 -10.04
N SER A 73 19.86 3.45 -10.92
CA SER A 73 18.39 3.34 -10.79
C SER A 73 17.89 1.92 -10.99
N LEU A 74 18.51 1.16 -11.91
CA LEU A 74 18.11 -0.22 -12.22
C LEU A 74 18.18 -1.15 -11.00
N PHE A 75 19.21 -1.01 -10.16
CA PHE A 75 19.37 -1.81 -8.94
C PHE A 75 18.75 -1.13 -7.71
N GLY A 76 18.75 0.20 -7.66
CA GLY A 76 18.22 0.97 -6.54
C GLY A 76 16.70 0.91 -6.40
N MET A 77 15.95 0.95 -7.51
CA MET A 77 14.48 0.91 -7.48
C MET A 77 13.93 -0.41 -6.89
N PRO A 78 14.38 -1.62 -7.33
CA PRO A 78 13.97 -2.87 -6.71
C PRO A 78 14.28 -2.92 -5.20
N LEU A 79 15.44 -2.40 -4.80
CA LEU A 79 15.83 -2.34 -3.39
C LEU A 79 14.89 -1.42 -2.59
N CYS A 80 14.51 -0.27 -3.15
CA CYS A 80 13.55 0.64 -2.54
C CYS A 80 12.18 -0.03 -2.36
N VAL A 81 11.67 -0.71 -3.39
CA VAL A 81 10.38 -1.43 -3.34
C VAL A 81 10.41 -2.56 -2.30
N ALA A 82 11.52 -3.29 -2.18
CA ALA A 82 11.69 -4.35 -1.17
C ALA A 82 11.57 -3.79 0.26
N ILE A 83 12.20 -2.64 0.51
CA ILE A 83 12.15 -1.94 1.80
C ILE A 83 10.74 -1.46 2.09
N LEU A 84 10.11 -0.81 1.10
CA LEU A 84 8.75 -0.29 1.22
C LEU A 84 7.74 -1.41 1.55
N SER A 85 7.91 -2.58 0.91
CA SER A 85 7.08 -3.76 1.15
C SER A 85 7.24 -4.31 2.56
N ASN A 86 8.46 -4.33 3.10
CA ASN A 86 8.72 -4.79 4.46
C ASN A 86 8.13 -3.82 5.49
N PHE A 87 8.39 -2.52 5.36
CA PHE A 87 7.83 -1.51 6.26
C PHE A 87 6.30 -1.48 6.22
N SER A 88 5.68 -1.65 5.04
CA SER A 88 4.22 -1.71 4.90
C SER A 88 3.61 -2.87 5.70
N LYS A 89 4.26 -4.04 5.69
CA LYS A 89 3.84 -5.21 6.48
C LYS A 89 4.00 -4.97 7.97
N TYR A 90 5.11 -4.37 8.40
CA TYR A 90 5.32 -4.05 9.81
C TYR A 90 4.33 -3.03 10.33
N LEU A 91 4.05 -1.96 9.58
CA LEU A 91 3.07 -0.96 9.98
C LEU A 91 1.67 -1.55 10.11
N SER A 92 1.30 -2.46 9.20
CA SER A 92 0.04 -3.21 9.27
C SER A 92 -0.03 -4.10 10.52
N LYS A 93 1.04 -4.86 10.81
CA LYS A 93 1.10 -5.71 12.02
C LYS A 93 1.07 -4.88 13.30
N ALA A 94 1.81 -3.77 13.34
CA ALA A 94 1.86 -2.86 14.48
C ALA A 94 0.48 -2.26 14.75
N TYR A 95 -0.24 -1.83 13.72
CA TYR A 95 -1.62 -1.34 13.83
C TYR A 95 -2.54 -2.37 14.51
N TRP A 96 -2.54 -3.62 14.03
CA TRP A 96 -3.38 -4.68 14.61
C TRP A 96 -2.95 -5.05 16.03
N MET A 97 -1.65 -5.07 16.31
CA MET A 97 -1.13 -5.31 17.65
C MET A 97 -1.60 -4.23 18.63
N VAL A 98 -1.51 -2.95 18.25
CA VAL A 98 -2.01 -1.83 19.08
C VAL A 98 -3.52 -1.94 19.30
N CYS A 99 -4.30 -2.29 18.28
CA CYS A 99 -5.76 -2.45 18.42
C CYS A 99 -6.13 -3.54 19.43
N ILE A 100 -5.36 -4.63 19.48
CA ILE A 100 -5.56 -5.72 20.46
C ILE A 100 -5.15 -5.24 21.86
N CYS A 101 -4.02 -4.53 21.99
CA CYS A 101 -3.59 -3.96 23.28
C CYS A 101 -4.61 -2.96 23.86
N VAL A 102 -5.31 -2.22 23.01
CA VAL A 102 -6.35 -1.24 23.40
C VAL A 102 -7.73 -1.92 23.63
N GLY A 103 -7.82 -3.25 23.50
CA GLY A 103 -9.04 -4.02 23.75
C GLY A 103 -10.11 -3.91 22.66
N LYS A 104 -9.76 -3.38 21.48
CA LYS A 104 -10.69 -3.19 20.35
C LYS A 104 -10.74 -4.37 19.37
N GLY A 105 -9.97 -5.44 19.60
CA GLY A 105 -9.95 -6.60 18.70
C GLY A 105 -9.54 -7.89 19.40
N SER A 106 -10.18 -9.01 19.04
CA SER A 106 -9.95 -10.30 19.70
C SER A 106 -8.80 -11.11 19.11
N ARG A 107 -8.43 -10.93 17.82
CA ARG A 107 -7.36 -11.69 17.15
C ARG A 107 -6.73 -10.89 16.00
N ILE A 108 -5.43 -11.12 15.75
CA ILE A 108 -4.76 -10.63 14.54
C ILE A 108 -5.40 -11.36 13.35
N PRO A 109 -5.97 -10.65 12.35
CA PRO A 109 -6.56 -11.29 11.19
C PRO A 109 -5.53 -12.18 10.50
N HIS A 110 -5.90 -13.44 10.25
CA HIS A 110 -5.07 -14.38 9.49
C HIS A 110 -5.19 -14.01 8.00
N GLY A 111 -4.21 -13.27 7.49
CA GLY A 111 -4.17 -12.76 6.12
C GLY A 111 -3.73 -11.29 6.07
N ASP A 112 -3.94 -10.64 4.93
CA ASP A 112 -3.70 -9.21 4.76
C ASP A 112 -4.79 -8.40 5.48
N GLY A 113 -4.71 -8.32 6.81
CA GLY A 113 -5.61 -7.50 7.62
C GLY A 113 -5.58 -6.06 7.15
N THR A 114 -6.61 -5.63 6.43
CA THR A 114 -6.66 -4.31 5.83
C THR A 114 -6.79 -3.24 6.90
N ILE A 115 -5.83 -2.31 6.94
CA ILE A 115 -5.91 -1.13 7.79
C ILE A 115 -7.10 -0.27 7.31
N PRO A 116 -7.99 0.19 8.18
CA PRO A 116 -9.07 1.08 7.81
C PRO A 116 -8.54 2.36 7.15
N ILE A 117 -9.12 2.77 6.02
CA ILE A 117 -8.67 3.98 5.28
C ILE A 117 -8.73 5.23 6.17
N LYS A 118 -9.72 5.33 7.05
CA LYS A 118 -9.84 6.43 8.03
C LYS A 118 -8.57 6.57 8.90
N PHE A 119 -7.96 5.46 9.31
CA PHE A 119 -6.72 5.46 10.09
C PHE A 119 -5.50 5.88 9.26
N ILE A 120 -5.43 5.46 7.98
CA ILE A 120 -4.36 5.89 7.07
C ILE A 120 -4.41 7.40 6.85
N ILE A 121 -5.61 7.96 6.62
CA ILE A 121 -5.81 9.41 6.47
C ILE A 121 -5.41 10.16 7.75
N PHE A 122 -5.77 9.63 8.92
CA PHE A 122 -5.33 10.20 10.21
C PHE A 122 -3.80 10.23 10.33
N LEU A 123 -3.12 9.13 9.95
CA LEU A 123 -1.66 9.05 10.03
C LEU A 123 -0.96 9.99 9.03
N TYR A 124 -1.55 10.22 7.85
CA TYR A 124 -1.10 11.28 6.93
C TYR A 124 -1.22 12.67 7.55
N PHE A 125 -2.32 12.96 8.26
CA PHE A 125 -2.50 14.24 8.92
C PHE A 125 -1.45 14.46 10.02
N VAL A 126 -1.15 13.44 10.82
CA VAL A 126 -0.05 13.48 11.80
C VAL A 126 1.30 13.69 11.13
N LEU A 127 1.57 12.97 10.04
CA LEU A 127 2.81 13.13 9.28
C LEU A 127 2.94 14.54 8.71
N PHE A 128 1.86 15.12 8.20
CA PHE A 128 1.84 16.49 7.71
C PHE A 128 2.15 17.53 8.79
N ILE A 129 1.61 17.38 10.01
CA ILE A 129 1.97 18.23 11.15
C ILE A 129 3.48 18.12 11.43
N PHE A 130 4.02 16.91 11.43
CA PHE A 130 5.45 16.68 11.61
C PHE A 130 6.29 17.31 10.50
N GLY A 131 5.88 17.17 9.23
CA GLY A 131 6.53 17.82 8.08
C GLY A 131 6.56 19.34 8.19
N SER A 132 5.46 19.93 8.64
CA SER A 132 5.38 21.38 8.90
C SER A 132 6.28 21.84 10.04
N LEU A 133 6.71 20.95 10.95
CA LEU A 133 7.70 21.26 12.00
C LEU A 133 9.16 21.10 11.51
N LEU A 134 9.40 20.29 10.48
CA LEU A 134 10.72 20.14 9.87
C LEU A 134 11.08 21.29 8.93
N TYR A 135 10.09 21.84 8.22
CA TYR A 135 10.26 22.90 7.22
C TYR A 135 10.51 24.35 7.71
N PRO A 136 10.26 24.78 8.97
CA PRO A 136 10.45 26.18 9.39
C PRO A 136 11.90 26.66 9.38
N GLN A 137 12.89 25.78 9.21
CA GLN A 137 14.30 26.18 9.26
C GLN A 137 14.83 26.84 7.98
N ASN A 138 14.08 26.83 6.87
CA ASN A 138 14.62 27.23 5.57
C ASN A 138 13.87 28.35 4.81
N GLN A 139 12.80 28.98 5.36
CA GLN A 139 12.25 30.19 4.71
C GLN A 139 11.41 31.11 5.61
N LYS A 140 11.32 32.38 5.17
CA LYS A 140 10.86 33.61 5.83
C LYS A 140 9.41 33.64 6.37
N ASN A 141 8.59 32.60 6.18
CA ASN A 141 7.18 32.60 6.60
C ASN A 141 6.88 31.49 7.63
N PRO A 142 6.60 31.85 8.89
CA PRO A 142 6.44 30.89 10.00
C PRO A 142 5.06 30.21 10.08
N ASN A 143 4.12 30.52 9.20
CA ASN A 143 2.76 30.00 9.29
C ASN A 143 2.60 28.65 8.59
N PHE A 144 1.67 27.84 9.08
CA PHE A 144 1.25 26.56 8.51
C PHE A 144 0.75 26.76 7.07
N THR A 145 1.66 26.62 6.10
CA THR A 145 1.42 27.08 4.74
C THR A 145 0.93 25.93 3.88
N LEU A 146 -0.05 26.20 3.00
CA LEU A 146 -0.54 25.29 1.95
C LEU A 146 0.61 24.65 1.15
N GLN A 147 1.73 25.35 1.04
CA GLN A 147 3.01 24.90 0.47
C GLN A 147 3.57 23.65 1.15
N ASN A 148 3.60 23.60 2.49
CA ASN A 148 4.07 22.41 3.21
C ASN A 148 3.20 21.19 2.89
N LEU A 149 1.88 21.39 2.77
CA LEU A 149 0.95 20.30 2.42
C LEU A 149 1.17 19.87 0.97
N TYR A 150 1.29 20.85 0.08
CA TYR A 150 1.57 20.67 -1.33
C TYR A 150 2.86 19.86 -1.53
N PHE A 151 3.98 20.28 -0.95
CA PHE A 151 5.25 19.55 -0.95
C PHE A 151 5.04 18.12 -0.47
N SER A 152 4.42 17.94 0.70
CA SER A 152 4.19 16.61 1.28
C SER A 152 3.44 15.68 0.33
N VAL A 153 2.31 16.14 -0.22
CA VAL A 153 1.49 15.34 -1.13
C VAL A 153 2.25 15.01 -2.40
N VAL A 154 2.89 16.00 -3.04
CA VAL A 154 3.66 15.85 -4.30
C VAL A 154 4.86 14.92 -4.12
N SER A 155 5.51 14.96 -2.97
CA SER A 155 6.63 14.08 -2.64
C SER A 155 6.16 12.65 -2.35
N PHE A 156 5.11 12.48 -1.55
CA PHE A 156 4.60 11.16 -1.17
C PHE A 156 3.90 10.43 -2.31
N SER A 157 3.34 11.16 -3.27
CA SER A 157 2.81 10.61 -4.53
C SER A 157 3.89 10.31 -5.56
N THR A 158 5.18 10.50 -5.21
CA THR A 158 6.34 10.35 -6.09
C THR A 158 6.20 11.17 -7.39
N THR A 159 5.57 12.35 -7.30
CA THR A 159 5.41 13.27 -8.43
C THR A 159 6.62 14.19 -8.56
N GLY A 160 7.05 14.78 -7.43
CA GLY A 160 8.32 15.49 -7.31
C GLY A 160 8.58 16.60 -8.33
N TYR A 161 7.72 17.62 -8.42
CA TYR A 161 7.88 18.72 -9.38
C TYR A 161 9.20 19.51 -9.26
N GLY A 162 9.77 19.59 -8.06
CA GLY A 162 11.08 20.21 -7.83
C GLY A 162 11.09 21.70 -7.56
N ASP A 163 9.92 22.32 -7.53
CA ASP A 163 9.71 23.69 -7.08
C ASP A 163 10.06 23.87 -5.59
N GLU A 164 9.76 22.85 -4.78
CA GLU A 164 10.21 22.73 -3.40
C GLU A 164 10.99 21.43 -3.21
N ALA A 165 12.19 21.52 -2.63
CA ALA A 165 13.05 20.36 -2.39
C ALA A 165 13.76 20.47 -1.02
N PRO A 166 13.93 19.35 -0.31
CA PRO A 166 14.59 19.35 0.98
C PRO A 166 16.07 19.71 0.81
N LYS A 167 16.54 20.65 1.64
CA LYS A 167 17.97 20.97 1.79
C LYS A 167 18.44 20.47 3.15
N SER A 168 19.55 19.75 3.15
CA SER A 168 20.13 19.04 4.28
C SER A 168 21.61 19.42 4.44
N LEU A 169 21.87 20.58 5.02
CA LEU A 169 23.25 20.97 5.36
C LEU A 169 23.86 20.09 6.49
N SER A 170 23.04 19.35 7.24
CA SER A 170 23.46 18.55 8.40
C SER A 170 22.87 17.14 8.36
N TRP A 171 23.57 16.19 8.99
CA TRP A 171 23.12 14.80 9.16
C TRP A 171 21.73 14.71 9.79
N THR A 172 21.43 15.56 10.77
CA THR A 172 20.13 15.60 11.44
C THR A 172 19.00 15.98 10.50
N SER A 173 19.21 16.99 9.64
CA SER A 173 18.26 17.40 8.61
C SER A 173 18.09 16.30 7.56
N PHE A 174 19.20 15.68 7.12
CA PHE A 174 19.16 14.53 6.21
C PHE A 174 18.31 13.40 6.78
N ALA A 175 18.60 12.95 8.00
CA ALA A 175 17.90 11.86 8.65
C ALA A 175 16.42 12.19 8.84
N SER A 176 16.09 13.42 9.22
CA SER A 176 14.72 13.88 9.39
C SER A 176 13.93 13.83 8.07
N PHE A 177 14.49 14.37 6.97
CA PHE A 177 13.85 14.31 5.66
C PHE A 177 13.78 12.90 5.09
N PHE A 178 14.81 12.08 5.29
CA PHE A 178 14.82 10.69 4.88
C PHE A 178 13.70 9.90 5.57
N ILE A 179 13.58 10.01 6.89
CA ILE A 179 12.51 9.36 7.67
C ILE A 179 11.14 9.89 7.24
N TYR A 180 11.02 11.21 7.08
CA TYR A 180 9.79 11.86 6.65
C TYR A 180 9.28 11.33 5.31
N LEU A 181 10.14 11.33 4.29
CA LEU A 181 9.81 10.86 2.94
C LEU A 181 9.58 9.35 2.92
N MET A 182 10.38 8.56 3.64
CA MET A 182 10.15 7.12 3.76
C MET A 182 8.80 6.80 4.42
N ALA A 183 8.46 7.45 5.52
CA ALA A 183 7.18 7.26 6.20
C ALA A 183 6.00 7.60 5.28
N GLY A 184 6.09 8.73 4.55
CA GLY A 184 5.06 9.14 3.61
C GLY A 184 4.90 8.17 2.44
N MET A 185 5.99 7.67 1.87
CA MET A 185 5.91 6.66 0.82
C MET A 185 5.35 5.31 1.31
N VAL A 186 5.69 4.89 2.54
CA VAL A 186 5.09 3.68 3.13
C VAL A 186 3.58 3.86 3.27
N LEU A 187 3.13 5.03 3.71
CA LEU A 187 1.71 5.35 3.79
C LEU A 187 1.04 5.35 2.42
N SER A 188 1.70 5.90 1.39
CA SER A 188 1.20 5.91 0.01
C SER A 188 1.04 4.50 -0.54
N ALA A 189 2.01 3.63 -0.29
CA ALA A 189 1.96 2.23 -0.73
C ALA A 189 0.80 1.46 -0.07
N ILE A 190 0.57 1.68 1.22
CA ILE A 190 -0.56 1.07 1.95
C ILE A 190 -1.89 1.65 1.45
N LEU A 191 -1.97 2.96 1.23
CA LEU A 191 -3.17 3.62 0.70
C LEU A 191 -3.51 3.07 -0.69
N PHE A 192 -2.54 2.96 -1.59
CA PHE A 192 -2.72 2.37 -2.91
C PHE A 192 -3.22 0.92 -2.80
N SER A 193 -2.63 0.13 -1.91
CA SER A 193 -3.06 -1.24 -1.64
C SER A 193 -4.49 -1.32 -1.11
N ALA A 194 -4.89 -0.40 -0.24
CA ALA A 194 -6.25 -0.31 0.30
C ALA A 194 -7.28 0.08 -0.78
N ILE A 195 -6.94 1.06 -1.62
CA ILE A 195 -7.77 1.49 -2.76
C ILE A 195 -7.90 0.35 -3.77
N HIS A 196 -6.79 -0.30 -4.15
CA HIS A 196 -6.79 -1.43 -5.09
C HIS A 196 -7.70 -2.58 -4.62
N ARG A 197 -7.73 -2.88 -3.31
CA ARG A 197 -8.65 -3.88 -2.74
C ARG A 197 -10.11 -3.47 -2.84
N LYS A 198 -10.43 -2.18 -2.61
CA LYS A 198 -11.80 -1.68 -2.80
C LYS A 198 -12.21 -1.72 -4.27
N LEU A 199 -11.35 -1.26 -5.17
CA LEU A 199 -11.58 -1.28 -6.62
C LEU A 199 -11.74 -2.72 -7.15
N SER A 200 -10.93 -3.67 -6.67
CA SER A 200 -11.07 -5.08 -7.08
C SER A 200 -12.35 -5.74 -6.55
N LYS A 201 -12.86 -5.33 -5.37
CA LYS A 201 -14.20 -5.73 -4.91
C LYS A 201 -15.30 -5.12 -5.79
N LEU A 202 -15.20 -3.84 -6.15
CA LEU A 202 -16.14 -3.18 -7.06
C LEU A 202 -16.17 -3.84 -8.45
N ASN A 203 -15.00 -4.17 -9.00
CA ASN A 203 -14.92 -4.92 -10.27
C ASN A 203 -15.53 -6.32 -10.20
N LYS A 204 -15.65 -6.93 -9.01
CA LYS A 204 -16.35 -8.20 -8.81
C LYS A 204 -17.86 -8.03 -8.68
N ILE A 205 -18.33 -6.90 -8.13
CA ILE A 205 -19.76 -6.57 -8.01
C ILE A 205 -20.43 -6.44 -9.39
N GLY A 206 -19.70 -6.01 -10.41
CA GLY A 206 -20.18 -5.96 -11.80
C GLY A 206 -20.20 -7.31 -12.55
N LYS A 207 -19.59 -8.38 -12.01
CA LYS A 207 -19.68 -9.71 -12.60
C LYS A 207 -20.98 -10.36 -12.10
N LYS A 208 -22.02 -10.37 -12.95
CA LYS A 208 -23.23 -11.20 -12.74
C LYS A 208 -22.79 -12.60 -12.34
N VAL A 209 -23.39 -13.17 -11.29
CA VAL A 209 -23.16 -14.55 -10.87
C VAL A 209 -23.38 -15.44 -12.09
N THR A 210 -22.31 -16.01 -12.63
CA THR A 210 -22.42 -16.97 -13.72
C THR A 210 -23.13 -18.19 -13.14
N LYS A 211 -24.28 -18.58 -13.72
CA LYS A 211 -25.02 -19.77 -13.27
C LYS A 211 -24.08 -20.99 -13.27
N ALA A 212 -24.23 -21.89 -12.29
CA ALA A 212 -23.37 -23.07 -12.12
C ALA A 212 -23.25 -23.88 -13.41
N GLN A 213 -24.35 -23.98 -14.15
CA GLN A 213 -24.47 -24.70 -15.42
C GLN A 213 -23.56 -24.18 -16.55
N ASP A 214 -23.12 -22.91 -16.48
CA ASP A 214 -22.29 -22.26 -17.49
C ASP A 214 -20.80 -22.21 -17.11
N VAL A 215 -20.44 -22.72 -15.93
CA VAL A 215 -19.05 -22.90 -15.54
C VAL A 215 -18.42 -23.96 -16.45
N VAL A 216 -17.24 -23.65 -17.01
CA VAL A 216 -16.47 -24.56 -17.86
C VAL A 216 -15.39 -25.20 -17.01
N VAL A 217 -15.36 -26.53 -16.97
CA VAL A 217 -14.34 -27.32 -16.27
C VAL A 217 -13.38 -27.90 -17.30
N TRP A 218 -12.10 -27.86 -16.98
CA TRP A 218 -11.03 -28.38 -17.82
C TRP A 218 -10.72 -29.83 -17.43
N PHE A 219 -10.81 -30.74 -18.40
CA PHE A 219 -10.38 -32.14 -18.25
C PHE A 219 -9.26 -32.39 -19.26
N GLY A 220 -8.01 -32.27 -18.79
CA GLY A 220 -6.84 -32.27 -19.66
C GLY A 220 -6.89 -31.11 -20.66
N ASN A 221 -6.84 -31.43 -21.97
CA ASN A 221 -6.89 -30.43 -23.04
C ASN A 221 -8.31 -30.11 -23.56
N LYS A 222 -9.36 -30.65 -22.92
CA LYS A 222 -10.75 -30.43 -23.35
C LYS A 222 -11.53 -29.63 -22.31
N GLN A 223 -12.33 -28.69 -22.81
CA GLN A 223 -13.24 -27.87 -22.02
C GLN A 223 -14.65 -28.47 -22.09
N ILE A 224 -15.26 -28.74 -20.93
CA ILE A 224 -16.63 -29.26 -20.84
C ILE A 224 -17.42 -28.38 -19.86
N LYS A 225 -18.59 -27.90 -20.27
CA LYS A 225 -19.51 -27.18 -19.38
C LYS A 225 -20.05 -28.11 -18.30
N VAL A 226 -20.24 -27.60 -17.08
CA VAL A 226 -20.84 -28.35 -15.96
C VAL A 226 -22.22 -28.90 -16.35
N SER A 227 -23.05 -28.15 -17.08
CA SER A 227 -24.33 -28.65 -17.64
C SER A 227 -24.16 -29.92 -18.49
N LYS A 228 -23.17 -29.93 -19.38
CA LYS A 228 -22.91 -31.07 -20.27
C LYS A 228 -22.30 -32.25 -19.52
N LEU A 229 -21.44 -31.98 -18.53
CA LEU A 229 -20.88 -33.01 -17.65
C LEU A 229 -21.99 -33.70 -16.84
N LEU A 230 -22.87 -32.93 -16.23
CA LEU A 230 -23.99 -33.47 -15.44
C LEU A 230 -24.96 -34.28 -16.29
N GLN A 231 -25.20 -33.87 -17.56
CA GLN A 231 -25.98 -34.68 -18.50
C GLN A 231 -25.31 -36.01 -18.84
N VAL A 232 -23.99 -36.05 -19.00
CA VAL A 232 -23.24 -37.29 -19.26
C VAL A 232 -23.30 -38.20 -18.04
N VAL A 233 -23.04 -37.66 -16.84
CA VAL A 233 -23.09 -38.43 -15.59
C VAL A 233 -24.50 -38.99 -15.36
N ALA A 234 -25.54 -38.18 -15.53
CA ALA A 234 -26.90 -38.65 -15.33
C ALA A 234 -27.34 -39.74 -16.31
N LYS A 235 -26.84 -39.68 -17.56
CA LYS A 235 -27.08 -40.73 -18.55
C LYS A 235 -26.39 -42.05 -18.18
N GLU A 236 -25.22 -41.98 -17.54
CA GLU A 236 -24.49 -43.16 -17.06
C GLU A 236 -25.18 -43.86 -15.89
N PHE A 237 -25.87 -43.08 -15.04
CA PHE A 237 -26.59 -43.58 -13.86
C PHE A 237 -28.11 -43.74 -14.07
N ASP A 238 -28.61 -43.66 -15.31
CA ASP A 238 -30.03 -43.72 -15.70
C ASP A 238 -30.96 -42.78 -14.88
N ALA A 239 -30.43 -41.62 -14.50
CA ALA A 239 -31.15 -40.66 -13.68
C ALA A 239 -32.16 -39.84 -14.52
N LYS A 240 -33.34 -39.56 -13.96
CA LYS A 240 -34.39 -38.83 -14.67
C LYS A 240 -33.98 -37.36 -14.91
N PRO A 241 -34.28 -36.75 -16.08
CA PRO A 241 -33.90 -35.37 -16.38
C PRO A 241 -34.40 -34.33 -15.36
N ALA A 242 -35.52 -34.61 -14.68
CA ALA A 242 -36.07 -33.77 -13.63
C ALA A 242 -35.18 -33.69 -12.38
N GLU A 243 -34.50 -34.78 -12.01
CA GLU A 243 -33.59 -34.82 -10.85
C GLU A 243 -32.31 -34.01 -11.12
N ILE A 244 -31.81 -34.02 -12.36
CA ILE A 244 -30.67 -33.19 -12.78
C ILE A 244 -31.03 -31.71 -12.70
N HIS A 245 -32.24 -31.34 -13.15
CA HIS A 245 -32.68 -29.95 -13.11
C HIS A 245 -32.85 -29.47 -11.66
N GLN A 246 -33.32 -30.35 -10.77
CA GLN A 246 -33.41 -30.08 -9.34
C GLN A 246 -32.03 -29.94 -8.68
N LEU A 247 -31.05 -30.75 -9.06
CA LEU A 247 -29.65 -30.62 -8.60
C LEU A 247 -28.99 -29.35 -9.14
N LEU A 248 -29.21 -28.99 -10.41
CA LEU A 248 -28.73 -27.74 -11.00
C LEU A 248 -29.34 -26.52 -10.31
N HIS A 249 -30.64 -26.56 -10.05
CA HIS A 249 -31.33 -25.51 -9.31
C HIS A 249 -30.85 -25.44 -7.85
N GLY A 250 -30.56 -26.58 -7.23
CA GLY A 250 -29.95 -26.64 -5.88
C GLY A 250 -28.54 -26.06 -5.86
N LEU A 251 -27.73 -26.32 -6.88
CA LEU A 251 -26.38 -25.74 -7.02
C LEU A 251 -26.44 -24.24 -7.32
N ASP A 252 -27.36 -23.80 -8.18
CA ASP A 252 -27.59 -22.37 -8.45
C ASP A 252 -28.06 -21.67 -7.18
N ALA A 253 -28.97 -22.27 -6.40
CA ALA A 253 -29.41 -21.76 -5.10
C ALA A 253 -28.26 -21.72 -4.07
N LEU A 254 -27.40 -22.73 -4.00
CA LEU A 254 -26.22 -22.72 -3.13
C LEU A 254 -25.18 -21.68 -3.57
N LEU A 255 -25.02 -21.43 -4.87
CA LEU A 255 -24.16 -20.37 -5.38
C LEU A 255 -24.74 -18.99 -5.12
N GLU A 256 -26.07 -18.84 -5.22
CA GLU A 256 -26.79 -17.61 -4.92
C GLU A 256 -26.81 -17.34 -3.41
N ASP A 257 -26.97 -18.35 -2.57
CA ASP A 257 -26.81 -18.31 -1.11
C ASP A 257 -25.37 -18.02 -0.71
N ALA A 258 -24.37 -18.58 -1.39
CA ALA A 258 -22.97 -18.27 -1.13
C ALA A 258 -22.62 -16.84 -1.59
N ALA A 259 -23.18 -16.39 -2.73
CA ALA A 259 -22.99 -15.04 -3.24
C ALA A 259 -23.68 -14.01 -2.34
N THR A 260 -24.90 -14.29 -1.88
CA THR A 260 -25.64 -13.45 -0.93
C THR A 260 -25.01 -13.53 0.44
N ALA A 261 -24.56 -14.68 0.95
CA ALA A 261 -23.81 -14.75 2.20
C ALA A 261 -22.52 -13.92 2.16
N HIS A 262 -21.83 -13.89 1.01
CA HIS A 262 -20.69 -12.98 0.78
C HIS A 262 -21.10 -11.49 0.74
N GLN A 263 -22.28 -11.15 0.21
CA GLN A 263 -22.83 -9.78 0.20
C GLN A 263 -23.41 -9.34 1.55
N THR A 264 -24.02 -10.25 2.32
CA THR A 264 -24.56 -10.01 3.65
C THR A 264 -23.44 -9.88 4.66
N LYS A 265 -22.32 -10.59 4.50
CA LYS A 265 -21.09 -10.36 5.31
C LYS A 265 -20.45 -9.00 5.02
N SER A 266 -20.51 -8.49 3.78
CA SER A 266 -20.09 -7.11 3.50
C SER A 266 -21.08 -6.06 3.99
N SER A 267 -22.38 -6.35 3.98
CA SER A 267 -23.43 -5.40 4.41
C SER A 267 -23.65 -5.38 5.93
N SER A 268 -23.37 -6.48 6.65
CA SER A 268 -23.41 -6.55 8.12
C SER A 268 -22.19 -5.92 8.79
N GLU A 269 -21.05 -5.83 8.08
CA GLU A 269 -19.94 -4.93 8.47
C GLU A 269 -20.34 -3.44 8.35
N ASP A 270 -21.20 -3.08 7.39
CA ASP A 270 -21.69 -1.70 7.21
C ASP A 270 -22.86 -1.35 8.15
N LEU A 271 -23.76 -2.29 8.48
CA LEU A 271 -24.91 -2.04 9.38
C LEU A 271 -24.54 -1.96 10.87
N ASN A 272 -23.51 -2.68 11.32
CA ASN A 272 -23.01 -2.53 12.71
C ASN A 272 -22.30 -1.18 12.95
N HIS A 273 -21.96 -0.43 11.88
CA HIS A 273 -21.42 0.92 12.01
C HIS A 273 -22.51 1.99 12.17
N ASN A 274 -23.76 1.71 11.78
CA ASN A 274 -24.90 2.65 11.92
C ASN A 274 -25.82 2.36 13.13
N SER A 275 -25.89 1.13 13.63
CA SER A 275 -26.71 0.79 14.81
C SER A 275 -26.08 1.19 16.16
N SER A 276 -24.77 1.46 16.19
CA SER A 276 -24.09 1.98 17.38
C SER A 276 -24.22 3.51 17.55
N THR A 277 -24.89 4.20 16.62
CA THR A 277 -25.19 5.65 16.72
C THR A 277 -26.65 5.98 17.04
N GLN A 278 -27.54 4.99 17.16
CA GLN A 278 -28.98 5.22 17.41
C GLN A 278 -29.53 4.65 18.73
N CYS A 279 -28.72 3.90 19.50
CA CYS A 279 -29.18 3.29 20.76
C CYS A 279 -28.80 4.08 22.03
N SER A 280 -28.48 5.38 21.94
CA SER A 280 -28.11 6.23 23.08
C SER A 280 -28.95 7.51 23.24
N SER A 281 -30.17 7.56 22.69
CA SER A 281 -31.09 8.71 22.88
C SER A 281 -32.49 8.35 23.38
N SER A 282 -32.73 7.14 23.88
CA SER A 282 -34.07 6.77 24.40
C SER A 282 -33.99 5.85 25.61
N SER A 283 -33.45 6.35 26.72
CA SER A 283 -33.74 5.84 28.08
C SER A 283 -33.17 6.80 29.14
N SER A 284 -33.90 7.86 29.46
CA SER A 284 -33.88 8.50 30.79
C SER A 284 -34.90 9.65 30.83
N LYS A 285 -36.15 9.31 31.13
CA LYS A 285 -37.19 10.22 31.65
C LYS A 285 -38.33 9.38 32.21
N ILE A 286 -38.15 8.73 33.36
CA ILE A 286 -39.26 8.47 34.31
C ILE A 286 -38.66 8.34 35.72
N TYR A 287 -39.25 9.11 36.64
CA TYR A 287 -39.07 9.25 38.10
C TYR A 287 -37.86 10.06 38.59
#